data_AF-A0A4V3DYT5-F1
#
_entry.id   AF-A0A4V3DYT5-F1
#
_cell.length_a   1.000
_cell.length_b   1.000
_cell.length_c   1.000
_cell.angle_alpha   90.00
_cell.angle_beta   90.00
_cell.angle_gamma   90.00
#
_symmetry.space_group_name_H-M   'P 1'
#
loop_
_entity.id
_entity.type
_entity.pdbx_description
1 polymer ?
#
loop_
_entity_poly.entity_id
_entity_poly.type
_entity_poly.pdbx_seq_one_letter_code
_entity_poly.pdbx_strand_id
1 'polypeptide(L)'
;MVALRKVLVVDSGHRTETDLLSTELAELGLASITTSVEAAEAVLDMMDLPSAVFMNMPGRPEGLEPLRRLAATLRGSDRTAGVPIIEWTREAALSVGGVSALLKAAIGPQALHAPET
;
A
#
# COMPACT_ATOMS: atom_id res chain seq x y z
N MET A 1 -8.92 18.69 -12.71
CA MET A 1 -9.32 17.26 -12.66
C MET A 1 -8.59 16.65 -11.49
N VAL A 2 -9.29 16.11 -10.49
CA VAL A 2 -8.63 15.50 -9.33
C VAL A 2 -7.98 14.20 -9.81
N ALA A 3 -6.66 14.17 -9.93
CA ALA A 3 -5.93 12.96 -10.25
C ALA A 3 -6.13 11.97 -9.09
N LEU A 4 -6.77 10.83 -9.36
CA LEU A 4 -6.90 9.75 -8.38
C LEU A 4 -5.48 9.35 -7.94
N ARG A 5 -5.22 9.45 -6.63
CA ARG A 5 -3.94 9.05 -6.07
C ARG A 5 -3.84 7.53 -6.14
N LYS A 6 -2.84 7.04 -6.86
CA LYS A 6 -2.59 5.61 -7.04
C LYS A 6 -1.85 5.06 -5.82
N VAL A 7 -2.32 3.94 -5.31
CA VAL A 7 -1.75 3.20 -4.20
C VAL A 7 -1.37 1.82 -4.70
N LEU A 8 -0.11 1.43 -4.50
CA LEU A 8 0.34 0.08 -4.83
C LEU A 8 0.12 -0.82 -3.62
N VAL A 9 -0.52 -1.96 -3.84
CA VAL A 9 -0.72 -3.00 -2.85
C VAL A 9 0.13 -4.19 -3.28
N VAL A 10 1.05 -4.60 -2.43
CA VAL A 10 1.87 -5.78 -2.62
C VAL A 10 1.39 -6.88 -1.69
N ASP A 11 1.03 -8.02 -2.24
CA ASP A 11 0.61 -9.19 -1.47
C ASP A 11 1.53 -10.39 -1.72
N SER A 12 1.38 -11.43 -0.89
CA SER A 12 2.12 -12.68 -1.01
C SER A 12 1.54 -13.64 -2.06
N GLY A 13 0.55 -13.22 -2.85
CA GLY A 13 -0.18 -14.04 -3.83
C GLY A 13 -1.48 -14.67 -3.29
N HIS A 14 -1.85 -14.40 -2.04
CA HIS A 14 -3.10 -14.86 -1.42
C HIS A 14 -4.25 -13.89 -1.76
N ARG A 15 -4.87 -14.12 -2.92
CA ARG A 15 -5.90 -13.26 -3.53
C ARG A 15 -7.16 -13.00 -2.70
N THR A 16 -7.43 -13.81 -1.67
CA THR A 16 -8.71 -13.75 -0.93
C THR A 16 -8.89 -12.46 -0.11
N GLU A 17 -7.81 -11.73 0.19
CA GLU A 17 -7.86 -10.55 1.08
C GLU A 17 -7.76 -9.21 0.35
N THR A 18 -7.45 -9.24 -0.95
CA THR A 18 -7.21 -8.06 -1.79
C THR A 18 -8.49 -7.30 -2.16
N ASP A 19 -9.60 -8.01 -2.40
CA ASP A 19 -10.86 -7.40 -2.85
C ASP A 19 -11.46 -6.43 -1.83
N LEU A 20 -11.34 -6.77 -0.54
CA LEU A 20 -11.81 -5.91 0.55
C LEU A 20 -10.98 -4.63 0.66
N LEU A 21 -9.65 -4.75 0.54
CA LEU A 21 -8.75 -3.60 0.56
C LEU A 21 -9.02 -2.65 -0.62
N SER A 22 -9.23 -3.21 -1.81
CA SER A 22 -9.49 -2.41 -3.02
C SER A 22 -10.79 -1.61 -2.89
N THR A 23 -11.80 -2.20 -2.25
CA THR A 23 -13.08 -1.54 -1.96
C THR A 23 -12.89 -0.36 -1.00
N GLU A 24 -12.21 -0.57 0.13
CA GLU A 24 -11.90 0.48 1.11
C GLU A 24 -11.11 1.65 0.50
N LEU A 25 -10.13 1.35 -0.36
CA LEU A 25 -9.34 2.35 -1.06
C LEU A 25 -10.21 3.17 -2.04
N ALA A 26 -11.11 2.49 -2.77
CA ALA A 26 -12.03 3.17 -3.68
C ALA A 26 -13.00 4.11 -2.93
N GLU A 27 -13.49 3.73 -1.75
CA GLU A 27 -14.33 4.59 -0.90
C GLU A 27 -13.60 5.87 -0.43
N LEU A 28 -12.27 5.81 -0.33
CA LEU A 28 -11.43 6.97 -0.03
C LEU A 28 -11.04 7.79 -1.26
N GLY A 29 -11.52 7.44 -2.45
CA GLY A 29 -11.13 8.08 -3.71
C GLY A 29 -9.69 7.76 -4.14
N LEU A 30 -9.14 6.63 -3.68
CA LEU A 30 -7.82 6.14 -4.04
C LEU A 30 -7.96 5.03 -5.09
N ALA A 31 -7.12 5.10 -6.12
CA ALA A 31 -7.02 4.00 -7.08
C ALA A 31 -6.00 2.98 -6.55
N SER A 32 -6.40 1.73 -6.37
CA SER A 32 -5.51 0.67 -5.87
C SER A 32 -5.04 -0.23 -7.01
N ILE A 33 -3.77 -0.62 -6.98
CA ILE A 33 -3.18 -1.57 -7.91
C ILE A 33 -2.58 -2.70 -7.08
N THR A 34 -3.07 -3.92 -7.24
CA THR A 34 -2.52 -5.07 -6.54
C THR A 34 -1.52 -5.82 -7.42
N THR A 35 -0.39 -6.16 -6.82
CA THR A 35 0.67 -6.96 -7.42
C THR A 35 1.21 -7.95 -6.40
N SER A 36 1.77 -9.05 -6.89
CA SER A 36 2.54 -9.95 -6.04
C SER A 36 3.91 -9.34 -5.71
N VAL A 37 4.55 -9.87 -4.67
CA VAL A 37 5.91 -9.47 -4.25
C VAL A 37 6.93 -9.56 -5.40
N GLU A 38 6.79 -10.55 -6.27
CA GLU A 38 7.72 -10.79 -7.40
C GLU A 38 7.53 -9.78 -8.52
N ALA A 39 6.30 -9.30 -8.72
CA ALA A 39 5.97 -8.34 -9.79
C ALA A 39 5.98 -6.89 -9.30
N ALA A 40 6.17 -6.64 -7.99
CA ALA A 40 6.09 -5.30 -7.42
C ALA A 40 7.06 -4.30 -8.05
N GLU A 41 8.32 -4.71 -8.27
CA GLU A 41 9.32 -3.87 -8.91
C GLU A 41 8.97 -3.58 -10.37
N ALA A 42 8.51 -4.59 -11.11
CA ALA A 42 8.09 -4.42 -12.50
C ALA A 42 6.88 -3.48 -12.63
N VAL A 43 5.92 -3.58 -11.72
CA VAL A 43 4.74 -2.70 -11.69
C VAL A 43 5.14 -1.28 -11.33
N LEU A 44 6.04 -1.09 -10.35
CA LEU A 44 6.64 0.22 -10.04
C LEU A 44 7.41 0.80 -11.22
N ASP A 45 8.01 -0.05 -12.07
CA ASP A 45 8.73 0.39 -13.25
C ASP A 45 7.78 0.98 -14.32
N MET A 46 6.60 0.39 -14.45
CA MET A 46 5.59 0.74 -15.44
C MET A 46 4.66 1.90 -15.05
N MET A 47 4.73 2.40 -13.81
CA MET A 47 3.85 3.47 -13.32
C MET A 47 4.62 4.68 -12.80
N ASP A 48 3.93 5.82 -12.81
CA ASP A 48 4.31 6.99 -12.01
C ASP A 48 4.34 6.64 -10.52
N LEU A 49 5.14 7.39 -9.75
CA LEU A 49 5.31 7.17 -8.31
C LEU A 49 3.95 7.01 -7.61
N PRO A 50 3.70 5.88 -6.92
CA PRO A 50 2.49 5.74 -6.14
C PRO A 50 2.54 6.69 -4.94
N SER A 51 1.37 7.11 -4.46
CA SER A 51 1.26 7.93 -3.25
C SER A 51 1.62 7.15 -1.98
N ALA A 52 1.54 5.82 -2.02
CA ALA A 52 1.94 4.92 -0.95
C ALA A 52 2.08 3.48 -1.48
N VAL A 53 2.92 2.68 -0.82
CA VAL A 53 3.03 1.24 -1.04
C VAL A 53 2.54 0.50 0.21
N PHE A 54 1.54 -0.35 0.05
CA PHE A 54 0.98 -1.18 1.11
C PHE A 54 1.47 -2.61 0.96
N MET A 55 2.12 -3.11 2.00
CA MET A 55 2.62 -4.49 2.07
C MET A 55 1.61 -5.29 2.89
N ASN A 56 0.80 -6.13 2.23
CA ASN A 56 -0.15 -7.00 2.89
C ASN A 56 0.60 -8.16 3.55
N MET A 57 0.93 -7.99 4.82
CA MET A 57 1.62 -8.98 5.62
C MET A 57 0.63 -10.11 5.99
N PRO A 58 0.94 -11.36 5.62
CA PRO A 58 0.10 -12.48 6.02
C PRO A 58 0.12 -12.60 7.55
N GLY A 59 -1.03 -12.91 8.16
CA GLY A 59 -1.12 -13.20 9.60
C GLY A 59 -0.35 -14.47 10.02
N ARG A 60 0.10 -15.27 9.05
CA ARG A 60 0.97 -16.43 9.24
C ARG A 60 2.41 -16.08 8.84
N PRO A 61 3.43 -16.72 9.45
CA PRO A 61 4.83 -16.46 9.13
C PRO A 61 5.22 -16.84 7.69
N GLU A 62 4.42 -17.69 7.04
CA GLU A 62 4.63 -18.12 5.67
C GLU A 62 4.38 -16.96 4.69
N GLY A 63 5.38 -16.62 3.87
CA GLY A 63 5.31 -15.51 2.91
C GLY A 63 5.69 -14.13 3.47
N LEU A 64 6.05 -14.04 4.76
CA LEU A 64 6.38 -12.77 5.42
C LEU A 64 7.80 -12.27 5.10
N GLU A 65 8.77 -13.19 4.99
CA GLU A 65 10.17 -12.87 4.69
C GLU A 65 10.37 -12.21 3.30
N PRO A 66 9.77 -12.71 2.20
CA PRO A 66 9.84 -12.03 0.90
C PRO A 66 9.28 -10.61 0.94
N LEU A 67 8.16 -10.39 1.63
CA LEU A 67 7.55 -9.07 1.79
C LEU A 67 8.47 -8.14 2.59
N ARG A 68 9.02 -8.58 3.72
CA ARG A 68 9.97 -7.77 4.50
C ARG A 68 11.21 -7.37 3.69
N ARG A 69 11.77 -8.30 2.92
CA ARG A 69 12.93 -8.03 2.06
C ARG A 69 12.58 -6.99 0.99
N LEU A 70 11.43 -7.11 0.34
CA LEU A 70 10.98 -6.11 -0.62
C LEU A 70 10.77 -4.75 0.04
N ALA A 71 10.13 -4.69 1.22
CA ALA A 71 9.93 -3.44 1.96
C ALA A 71 11.26 -2.73 2.24
N ALA A 72 12.27 -3.48 2.70
CA ALA A 72 13.60 -2.94 2.94
C ALA A 72 14.26 -2.45 1.64
N THR A 73 14.10 -3.19 0.54
CA THR A 73 14.64 -2.83 -0.78
C THR A 73 14.03 -1.53 -1.28
N LEU A 74 12.69 -1.41 -1.22
CA LEU A 74 11.99 -0.20 -1.63
C LEU A 74 12.33 0.99 -0.72
N ARG A 75 12.47 0.80 0.59
CA ARG A 75 12.91 1.89 1.49
C ARG A 75 14.32 2.41 1.15
N GLY A 76 15.19 1.55 0.64
CA GLY A 76 16.54 1.90 0.22
C GLY A 76 16.66 2.35 -1.24
N SER A 77 15.58 2.34 -2.01
CA SER A 77 15.59 2.69 -3.43
C SER A 77 15.29 4.16 -3.64
N ASP A 78 16.12 4.84 -4.44
CA ASP A 78 15.91 6.24 -4.84
C ASP A 78 14.57 6.43 -5.58
N ARG A 79 14.08 5.39 -6.27
CA ARG A 79 12.81 5.44 -7.00
C ARG A 79 11.60 5.59 -6.08
N THR A 80 11.69 5.09 -4.86
CA THR A 80 10.64 5.19 -3.84
C THR A 80 11.02 6.16 -2.73
N ALA A 81 12.02 7.01 -2.96
CA ALA A 81 12.38 8.09 -2.05
C ALA A 81 11.18 9.03 -1.87
N GLY A 82 10.71 9.16 -0.63
CA GLY A 82 9.53 9.95 -0.29
C GLY A 82 8.18 9.22 -0.42
N VAL A 83 8.17 7.96 -0.86
CA VAL A 83 6.96 7.12 -0.87
C VAL A 83 6.84 6.39 0.46
N PRO A 84 5.73 6.55 1.20
CA PRO A 84 5.51 5.82 2.44
C PRO A 84 5.28 4.32 2.16
N ILE A 85 6.06 3.46 2.83
CA ILE A 85 5.95 2.00 2.73
C ILE A 85 5.36 1.46 4.02
N ILE A 86 4.11 1.04 3.91
CA ILE A 86 3.23 0.73 5.03
C ILE A 86 3.02 -0.78 5.07
N GLU A 87 3.52 -1.38 6.15
CA GLU A 87 3.28 -2.79 6.45
C GLU A 87 1.95 -2.89 7.21
N TRP A 88 1.02 -3.69 6.71
CA TRP A 88 -0.29 -3.85 7.34
C TRP A 88 -0.69 -5.32 7.36
N THR A 89 -1.48 -5.69 8.37
CA THR A 89 -2.14 -6.99 8.45
C THR A 89 -3.63 -6.76 8.59
N ARG A 90 -4.46 -7.72 8.17
CA ARG A 90 -5.91 -7.65 8.38
C ARG A 90 -6.27 -7.46 9.86
N GLU A 91 -5.59 -8.18 10.75
CA GLU A 91 -5.82 -8.07 12.19
C GLU A 91 -5.51 -6.67 12.72
N ALA A 92 -4.42 -6.05 12.24
CA ALA A 92 -4.07 -4.68 12.59
C ALA A 92 -5.06 -3.66 12.00
N ALA A 93 -5.55 -3.87 10.77
CA ALA A 93 -6.57 -3.00 10.19
C ALA A 93 -7.89 -3.10 10.98
N LEU A 94 -8.34 -4.31 11.31
CA LEU A 94 -9.56 -4.51 12.08
C LEU A 94 -9.48 -3.88 13.49
N SER A 95 -8.31 -3.90 14.14
CA SER A 95 -8.13 -3.34 15.47
C SER A 95 -8.15 -1.80 15.50
N VAL A 96 -7.83 -1.13 14.39
CA VAL A 96 -7.82 0.35 14.28
C VAL A 96 -9.05 0.92 13.57
N GLY A 97 -10.02 0.08 13.21
CA GLY A 97 -11.26 0.52 12.55
C GLY A 97 -11.23 0.49 11.01
N GLY A 98 -10.37 -0.33 10.42
CA GLY A 98 -10.27 -0.58 8.99
C GLY A 98 -8.97 -0.07 8.35
N VAL A 99 -8.78 -0.41 7.08
CA VAL A 99 -7.62 0.06 6.30
C VAL A 99 -7.66 1.57 6.18
N SER A 100 -8.87 2.13 6.04
CA SER A 100 -9.07 3.57 5.95
C SER A 100 -8.51 4.36 7.14
N ALA A 101 -8.62 3.82 8.36
CA ALA A 101 -8.04 4.42 9.56
C ALA A 101 -6.51 4.27 9.58
N LEU A 102 -5.98 3.14 9.13
CA LEU A 102 -4.55 2.88 9.02
C LEU A 102 -3.88 3.81 7.99
N LEU A 103 -4.53 4.04 6.85
CA LEU A 103 -4.14 5.04 5.83
C LEU A 103 -4.09 6.46 6.42
N LYS A 104 -5.14 6.87 7.14
CA LYS A 104 -5.20 8.18 7.81
C LYS A 104 -4.06 8.35 8.82
N ALA A 105 -3.73 7.29 9.55
CA ALA A 105 -2.64 7.29 10.52
C ALA A 105 -1.26 7.34 9.86
N ALA A 106 -1.05 6.59 8.77
CA ALA A 106 0.25 6.43 8.13
C ALA A 106 0.63 7.58 7.19
N ILE A 107 -0.33 8.14 6.45
CA ILE A 107 -0.09 9.25 5.53
C ILE A 107 -0.33 10.61 6.23
N GLY A 108 -0.88 10.59 7.44
CA GLY A 108 -1.21 11.78 8.22
C GLY A 108 -2.39 12.58 7.64
N PRO A 109 -3.08 13.41 8.47
CA PRO A 109 -4.20 14.23 8.01
C PRO A 109 -3.80 15.24 6.93
N GLN A 110 -2.51 15.58 6.82
CA GLN A 110 -1.99 16.53 5.84
C GLN A 110 -1.93 16.00 4.41
N ALA A 111 -1.83 14.68 4.20
CA ALA A 111 -1.84 14.14 2.83
C ALA A 111 -3.26 14.01 2.27
N LEU A 112 -4.27 13.74 3.10
CA LEU A 112 -5.67 13.70 2.68
C LEU A 112 -6.26 15.11 2.44
N HIS A 113 -5.63 16.14 3.01
CA HIS A 113 -6.04 17.54 2.90
C HIS A 113 -4.88 18.47 2.54
N ALA A 114 -4.07 18.15 1.53
CA ALA A 114 -3.21 19.17 0.95
C ALA A 114 -4.03 19.95 -0.10
N PRO A 115 -4.54 21.17 0.21
CA PRO A 115 -4.91 22.07 -0.86
C PRO A 115 -3.63 22.46 -1.60
N GLU A 116 -3.75 22.51 -2.92
CA GLU A 116 -2.74 23.04 -3.83
C GLU A 116 -2.32 24.42 -3.30
N THR A 117 -1.03 24.62 -2.99
CA THR A 117 -0.46 25.95 -2.71
C THR A 117 0.23 26.46 -3.95
#